data_AF-A0A0D2IIA6-F1
#
_entry.id   AF-A0A0D2IIA6-F1
#
_cell.length_a   1.000
_cell.length_b   1.000
_cell.length_c   1.000
_cell.angle_alpha   90.00
_cell.angle_beta   90.00
_cell.angle_gamma   90.00
#
_symmetry.space_group_name_H-M   'P 1'
#
loop_
_entity.id
_entity.type
_entity.pdbx_description
1 polymer ?
#
loop_
_entity_poly.entity_id
_entity_poly.type
_entity_poly.pdbx_seq_one_letter_code
_entity_poly.pdbx_strand_id
1 'polypeptide(L)'
;MSEDAPTAIAVSSATSTRENQISKRDLPKMTVGTSEEYNEKTASVLSHAMLPNVIWSLFSKEGIDGIGFDASDEKRLQAYHSIVKQFLVPGAESGAFIAEAGDFSACASWWPPGSHQPPKDLEDFDELERQGKTLWAAFGREIEKIKIEQIWSRYGQEFWHLGLLGRDPRKPAVAGAVRAVLQPFIDQAAAEGKPIWLVTTNEHARDIYLHFGWQVVRMVTYHGHSQWCMILYPPSPSKAC
;
A
#
# COMPACT_ATOMS: atom_id res chain seq x y z
N MET A 1 37.71 -49.63 7.80
CA MET A 1 37.76 -48.24 8.27
C MET A 1 36.87 -47.47 7.33
N SER A 2 35.63 -47.25 7.78
CA SER A 2 34.57 -46.55 7.06
C SER A 2 34.79 -45.05 7.16
N GLU A 3 34.63 -44.33 6.06
CA GLU A 3 34.45 -42.88 6.07
C GLU A 3 33.20 -42.54 5.26
N ASP A 4 32.34 -41.79 5.92
CA ASP A 4 30.95 -41.50 5.59
C ASP A 4 30.82 -40.51 4.43
N ALA A 5 29.85 -40.79 3.55
CA ALA A 5 29.33 -39.82 2.58
C ALA A 5 28.35 -38.86 3.28
N PRO A 6 28.30 -37.57 2.91
CA PRO A 6 27.36 -36.64 3.52
C PRO A 6 25.95 -36.83 2.94
N THR A 7 25.01 -37.18 3.82
CA THR A 7 23.57 -37.24 3.60
C THR A 7 23.03 -35.87 3.20
N ALA A 8 22.46 -35.76 1.99
CA ALA A 8 21.70 -34.61 1.55
C ALA A 8 20.39 -34.51 2.34
N ILE A 9 20.25 -33.45 3.14
CA ILE A 9 19.00 -33.10 3.83
C ILE A 9 18.06 -32.46 2.79
N ALA A 10 17.08 -33.22 2.33
CA ALA A 10 15.95 -32.69 1.58
C ALA A 10 15.06 -31.85 2.52
N VAL A 11 15.18 -30.53 2.43
CA VAL A 11 14.25 -29.62 3.11
C VAL A 11 12.95 -29.59 2.31
N SER A 12 11.92 -30.14 2.93
CA SER A 12 10.55 -30.29 2.43
C SER A 12 9.97 -28.97 1.92
N SER A 13 9.66 -28.93 0.61
CA SER A 13 8.98 -27.85 -0.11
C SER A 13 7.45 -27.82 0.14
N ALA A 14 6.96 -28.49 1.18
CA ALA A 14 5.53 -28.74 1.37
C ALA A 14 4.72 -27.51 1.86
N THR A 15 5.37 -26.46 2.35
CA THR A 15 4.66 -25.28 2.89
C THR A 15 4.21 -24.31 1.79
N SER A 16 4.88 -24.30 0.63
CA SER A 16 4.60 -23.35 -0.47
C SER A 16 3.31 -23.67 -1.25
N THR A 17 2.80 -24.90 -1.19
CA THR A 17 1.72 -25.35 -2.07
C THR A 17 0.32 -25.05 -1.50
N ARG A 18 0.18 -24.84 -0.19
CA ARG A 18 -1.14 -24.74 0.46
C ARG A 18 -1.78 -23.34 0.38
N GLU A 19 -0.98 -22.29 0.25
CA GLU A 19 -1.48 -20.91 0.15
C GLU A 19 -2.05 -20.57 -1.24
N ASN A 20 -1.70 -21.34 -2.27
CA ASN A 20 -2.09 -21.07 -3.67
C ASN A 20 -3.42 -21.72 -4.10
N GLN A 21 -4.13 -22.42 -3.22
CA GLN A 21 -5.38 -23.13 -3.54
C GLN A 21 -6.62 -22.63 -2.81
N ILE A 22 -6.57 -21.45 -2.19
CA ILE A 22 -7.79 -20.84 -1.62
C ILE A 22 -8.69 -20.43 -2.78
N SER A 23 -9.78 -21.16 -2.99
CA SER A 23 -10.76 -20.81 -4.03
C SER A 23 -11.43 -19.49 -3.66
N LYS A 24 -11.97 -18.76 -4.65
CA LYS A 24 -12.75 -17.53 -4.38
C LYS A 24 -13.88 -17.72 -3.35
N ARG A 25 -14.35 -18.97 -3.13
CA ARG A 25 -15.40 -19.30 -2.15
C ARG A 25 -14.89 -19.42 -0.71
N ASP A 26 -13.58 -19.55 -0.51
CA ASP A 26 -12.95 -19.76 0.80
C ASP A 26 -12.30 -18.48 1.35
N LEU A 27 -12.45 -17.36 0.65
CA LEU A 27 -11.97 -16.06 1.13
C LEU A 27 -12.89 -15.54 2.24
N PRO A 28 -12.33 -14.88 3.27
CA PRO A 28 -13.14 -14.22 4.28
C PRO A 28 -14.05 -13.18 3.62
N LYS A 29 -15.26 -13.03 4.18
CA LYS A 29 -16.22 -12.02 3.71
C LYS A 29 -15.56 -10.63 3.75
N MET A 30 -15.64 -9.93 2.63
CA MET A 30 -15.21 -8.55 2.50
C MET A 30 -16.42 -7.61 2.61
N THR A 31 -16.23 -6.47 3.25
CA THR A 31 -17.18 -5.35 3.22
C THR A 31 -16.47 -4.08 2.77
N VAL A 32 -17.25 -3.10 2.29
CA VAL A 32 -16.73 -1.79 1.85
C VAL A 32 -17.49 -0.66 2.52
N GLY A 33 -16.79 0.44 2.81
CA GLY A 33 -17.40 1.59 3.45
C GLY A 33 -16.55 2.86 3.36
N THR A 34 -17.21 3.99 3.59
CA THR A 34 -16.63 5.34 3.63
C THR A 34 -16.91 6.08 4.94
N SER A 35 -17.57 5.41 5.89
CA SER A 35 -18.01 6.01 7.14
C SER A 35 -16.85 6.38 8.07
N GLU A 36 -17.13 7.25 9.04
CA GLU A 36 -16.19 7.58 10.11
C GLU A 36 -15.69 6.31 10.84
N GLU A 37 -16.55 5.33 11.07
CA GLU A 37 -16.17 4.06 11.69
C GLU A 37 -15.11 3.31 10.86
N TYR A 38 -15.27 3.24 9.54
CA TYR A 38 -14.28 2.60 8.65
C TYR A 38 -12.96 3.36 8.67
N ASN A 39 -13.02 4.69 8.60
CA ASN A 39 -11.83 5.54 8.66
C ASN A 39 -11.07 5.36 9.97
N GLU A 40 -11.77 5.34 11.10
CA GLU A 40 -11.19 5.14 12.45
C GLU A 40 -10.57 3.76 12.60
N LYS A 41 -11.29 2.69 12.22
CA LYS A 41 -10.77 1.32 12.30
C LYS A 41 -9.55 1.12 11.41
N THR A 42 -9.59 1.65 10.18
CA THR A 42 -8.46 1.56 9.24
C THR A 42 -7.26 2.34 9.76
N ALA A 43 -7.47 3.54 10.30
CA ALA A 43 -6.41 4.33 10.92
C ALA A 43 -5.78 3.60 12.11
N SER A 44 -6.59 2.94 12.94
CA SER A 44 -6.11 2.11 14.04
C SER A 44 -5.25 0.93 13.55
N VAL A 45 -5.71 0.21 12.52
CA VAL A 45 -4.94 -0.91 11.94
C VAL A 45 -3.61 -0.43 11.36
N LEU A 46 -3.66 0.61 10.53
CA LEU A 46 -2.48 1.08 9.81
C LEU A 46 -1.47 1.74 10.74
N SER A 47 -1.89 2.51 11.74
CA SER A 47 -0.96 3.11 12.70
C SER A 47 -0.12 2.05 13.43
N HIS A 48 -0.74 0.93 13.80
CA HIS A 48 -0.04 -0.20 14.42
C HIS A 48 0.84 -0.95 13.41
N ALA A 49 0.37 -1.14 12.17
CA ALA A 49 1.17 -1.76 11.12
C ALA A 49 2.39 -0.92 10.71
N MET A 50 2.31 0.40 10.87
CA MET A 50 3.38 1.36 10.55
C MET A 50 4.43 1.48 11.67
N LEU A 51 4.11 1.10 12.92
CA LEU A 51 5.03 1.23 14.06
C LEU A 51 6.43 0.65 13.83
N PRO A 52 6.60 -0.55 13.26
CA PRO A 52 7.92 -1.11 13.04
C PRO A 52 8.73 -0.36 11.97
N ASN A 53 8.09 0.46 11.13
CA ASN A 53 8.74 1.12 10.00
C ASN A 53 9.21 2.54 10.36
N VAL A 54 10.53 2.68 10.41
CA VAL A 54 11.26 3.91 10.76
C VAL A 54 11.06 5.07 9.80
N ILE A 55 10.63 4.83 8.55
CA ILE A 55 10.42 5.91 7.58
C ILE A 55 9.28 6.84 8.03
N TRP A 56 8.27 6.29 8.69
CA TRP A 56 7.14 7.06 9.17
C TRP A 56 7.52 7.95 10.35
N SER A 57 8.47 7.53 11.20
CA SER A 57 9.03 8.41 12.24
C SER A 57 9.90 9.51 11.67
N LEU A 58 10.57 9.29 10.53
CA LEU A 58 11.36 10.33 9.87
C LEU A 58 10.48 11.42 9.29
N PHE A 59 9.36 11.03 8.69
CA PHE A 59 8.31 11.94 8.27
C PHE A 59 7.74 12.78 9.43
N SER A 60 7.84 12.29 10.67
CA SER A 60 7.40 13.00 11.90
C SER A 60 8.49 13.83 12.58
N LYS A 61 9.78 13.50 12.40
CA LYS A 61 10.92 14.31 12.87
C LYS A 61 10.89 15.72 12.28
N GLU A 62 10.34 15.84 11.08
CA GLU A 62 10.28 17.06 10.26
C GLU A 62 8.86 17.64 10.13
N GLY A 63 7.81 17.05 10.75
CA GLY A 63 6.44 17.56 10.65
C GLY A 63 5.38 16.90 11.55
N ILE A 64 4.45 17.74 12.02
CA ILE A 64 3.38 17.54 13.03
C ILE A 64 3.94 16.94 14.34
N ASP A 65 4.25 17.85 15.28
CA ASP A 65 4.66 17.61 16.67
C ASP A 65 6.12 17.22 16.95
N GLY A 66 7.00 17.15 15.95
CA GLY A 66 8.45 16.97 16.18
C GLY A 66 8.79 15.65 16.90
N ILE A 67 8.02 14.60 16.61
CA ILE A 67 8.17 13.28 17.21
C ILE A 67 9.44 12.66 16.65
N GLY A 68 10.54 12.83 17.39
CA GLY A 68 11.83 12.20 17.13
C GLY A 68 11.74 10.67 17.13
N PHE A 69 12.79 10.00 16.62
CA PHE A 69 12.96 8.55 16.81
C PHE A 69 12.89 8.14 18.29
N ASP A 70 13.21 9.06 19.20
CA ASP A 70 13.22 8.84 20.65
C ASP A 70 11.83 8.98 21.30
N ALA A 71 10.79 9.28 20.51
CA ALA A 71 9.43 9.33 21.03
C ALA A 71 8.91 7.93 21.34
N SER A 72 8.10 7.83 22.40
CA SER A 72 7.45 6.57 22.77
C SER A 72 6.54 6.07 21.65
N ASP A 73 6.36 4.75 21.58
CA ASP A 73 5.45 4.11 20.63
C ASP A 73 4.03 4.68 20.75
N GLU A 74 3.57 5.03 21.95
CA GLU A 74 2.28 5.69 22.16
C GLU A 74 2.16 7.02 21.39
N LYS A 75 3.18 7.87 21.45
CA LYS A 75 3.18 9.15 20.70
C LYS A 75 3.24 8.90 19.19
N ARG A 76 4.04 7.93 18.75
CA ARG A 76 4.14 7.55 17.33
C ARG A 76 2.83 7.00 16.80
N LEU A 77 2.15 6.15 17.58
CA LEU A 77 0.81 5.63 17.26
C LEU A 77 -0.19 6.76 17.03
N GLN A 78 -0.26 7.73 17.95
CA GLN A 78 -1.18 8.86 17.84
C GLN A 78 -0.91 9.71 16.59
N ALA A 79 0.36 9.93 16.26
CA ALA A 79 0.73 10.66 15.04
C ALA A 79 0.42 9.89 13.76
N TYR A 80 0.78 8.61 13.68
CA TYR A 80 0.46 7.78 12.51
C TYR A 80 -1.05 7.63 12.31
N HIS A 81 -1.79 7.48 13.40
CA HIS A 81 -3.24 7.45 13.37
C HIS A 81 -3.81 8.75 12.77
N SER A 82 -3.32 9.90 13.24
CA SER A 82 -3.71 11.22 12.72
C SER A 82 -3.37 11.39 11.24
N ILE A 83 -2.16 10.99 10.81
CA ILE A 83 -1.72 11.04 9.41
C ILE A 83 -2.62 10.19 8.51
N VAL A 84 -2.93 8.96 8.94
CA VAL A 84 -3.82 8.07 8.17
C VAL A 84 -5.22 8.67 8.07
N LYS A 85 -5.78 9.24 9.14
CA LYS A 85 -7.09 9.92 9.08
C LYS A 85 -7.09 11.13 8.14
N GLN A 86 -6.03 11.95 8.18
CA GLN A 86 -5.88 13.10 7.28
C GLN A 86 -5.81 12.69 5.81
N PHE A 87 -5.36 11.46 5.51
CA PHE A 87 -5.40 10.90 4.17
C PHE A 87 -6.78 10.32 3.81
N LEU A 88 -7.39 9.55 4.71
CA LEU A 88 -8.63 8.81 4.43
C LEU A 88 -9.87 9.71 4.35
N VAL A 89 -10.02 10.69 5.25
CA VAL A 89 -11.24 11.50 5.34
C VAL A 89 -11.48 12.34 4.08
N PRO A 90 -10.52 13.16 3.59
CA PRO A 90 -10.71 13.87 2.32
C PRO A 90 -10.78 12.93 1.11
N GLY A 91 -10.15 11.75 1.22
CA GLY A 91 -10.26 10.69 0.24
C GLY A 91 -11.69 10.21 0.07
N ALA A 92 -12.38 9.91 1.17
CA ALA A 92 -13.77 9.48 1.17
C ALA A 92 -14.70 10.53 0.57
N GLU A 93 -14.47 11.82 0.87
CA GLU A 93 -15.18 12.95 0.26
C GLU A 93 -14.96 13.04 -1.26
N SER A 94 -13.79 12.59 -1.74
CA SER A 94 -13.45 12.54 -3.17
C SER A 94 -13.92 11.24 -3.87
N GLY A 95 -14.60 10.34 -3.15
CA GLY A 95 -15.14 9.08 -3.71
C GLY A 95 -14.27 7.84 -3.46
N ALA A 96 -13.20 7.95 -2.66
CA ALA A 96 -12.46 6.79 -2.20
C ALA A 96 -13.28 5.96 -1.20
N PHE A 97 -12.92 4.69 -1.06
CA PHE A 97 -13.55 3.80 -0.10
C PHE A 97 -12.54 2.84 0.52
N ILE A 98 -12.92 2.25 1.66
CA ILE A 98 -12.15 1.23 2.34
C ILE A 98 -12.80 -0.12 2.10
N ALA A 99 -12.00 -1.12 1.77
CA ALA A 99 -12.37 -2.52 1.82
C ALA A 99 -11.72 -3.18 3.04
N GLU A 100 -12.51 -3.92 3.82
CA GLU A 100 -12.01 -4.69 4.97
C GLU A 100 -12.41 -6.17 4.83
N ALA A 101 -11.60 -7.05 5.40
CA ALA A 101 -11.94 -8.46 5.52
C ALA A 101 -11.46 -9.06 6.84
N GLY A 102 -12.25 -10.01 7.35
CA GLY A 102 -11.94 -10.73 8.59
C GLY A 102 -11.96 -9.82 9.81
N ASP A 103 -12.96 -8.93 9.90
CA ASP A 103 -13.08 -7.92 10.97
C ASP A 103 -11.82 -7.06 11.05
N PHE A 104 -11.46 -6.42 9.94
CA PHE A 104 -10.25 -5.60 9.81
C PHE A 104 -8.94 -6.35 10.12
N SER A 105 -8.91 -7.69 10.01
CA SER A 105 -7.63 -8.43 9.97
C SER A 105 -6.77 -7.98 8.78
N ALA A 106 -7.42 -7.56 7.68
CA ALA A 106 -6.82 -6.76 6.62
C ALA A 106 -7.78 -5.65 6.16
N CYS A 107 -7.23 -4.52 5.74
CA CYS A 107 -7.97 -3.43 5.13
C CYS A 107 -7.14 -2.73 4.04
N ALA A 108 -7.82 -2.21 3.03
CA ALA A 108 -7.22 -1.44 1.94
C ALA A 108 -8.09 -0.22 1.59
N SER A 109 -7.46 0.90 1.24
CA SER A 109 -8.16 2.08 0.71
C SER A 109 -7.96 2.22 -0.79
N TRP A 110 -9.06 2.44 -1.48
CA TRP A 110 -9.15 2.43 -2.94
C TRP A 110 -9.78 3.71 -3.46
N TRP A 111 -9.16 4.27 -4.49
CA TRP A 111 -9.70 5.37 -5.28
C TRP A 111 -10.07 4.83 -6.66
N PRO A 112 -11.35 4.84 -7.05
CA PRO A 112 -11.76 4.49 -8.40
C PRO A 112 -11.34 5.55 -9.44
N PRO A 113 -11.38 5.22 -10.74
CA PRO A 113 -11.23 6.17 -11.83
C PRO A 113 -12.10 7.43 -11.61
N GLY A 114 -11.51 8.61 -11.82
CA GLY A 114 -12.16 9.91 -11.61
C GLY A 114 -12.20 10.43 -10.17
N SER A 115 -11.81 9.63 -9.15
CA SER A 115 -11.88 10.05 -7.73
C SER A 115 -10.59 10.67 -7.18
N HIS A 116 -9.47 10.57 -7.91
CA HIS A 116 -8.20 11.16 -7.48
C HIS A 116 -8.01 12.58 -8.01
N GLN A 117 -7.37 13.40 -7.17
CA GLN A 117 -6.94 14.74 -7.55
C GLN A 117 -5.88 14.71 -8.66
N PRO A 118 -5.83 15.76 -9.51
CA PRO A 118 -4.72 15.99 -10.41
C PRO A 118 -3.37 15.98 -9.71
N PRO A 119 -2.27 15.71 -10.45
CA PRO A 119 -0.96 15.80 -9.89
C PRO A 119 -0.68 17.19 -9.32
N LYS A 120 0.03 17.22 -8.19
CA LYS A 120 0.42 18.46 -7.51
C LYS A 120 1.43 19.25 -8.34
N ASP A 121 1.35 20.57 -8.23
CA ASP A 121 2.33 21.47 -8.84
C ASP A 121 3.63 21.45 -8.03
N LEU A 122 4.75 21.81 -8.69
CA LEU A 122 6.06 21.83 -8.02
C LEU A 122 6.12 22.81 -6.84
N GLU A 123 5.32 23.88 -6.89
CA GLU A 123 5.19 24.89 -5.84
C GLU A 123 4.62 24.32 -4.53
N ASP A 124 3.76 23.29 -4.61
CA ASP A 124 3.21 22.62 -3.43
C ASP A 124 4.31 21.95 -2.59
N PHE A 125 5.35 21.43 -3.25
CA PHE A 125 6.48 20.80 -2.57
C PHE A 125 7.47 21.82 -2.01
N ASP A 126 7.59 23.00 -2.64
CA ASP A 126 8.41 24.09 -2.12
C ASP A 126 7.84 24.67 -0.81
N GLU A 127 6.52 24.70 -0.68
CA GLU A 127 5.85 25.04 0.59
C GLU A 127 6.13 24.00 1.68
N LEU A 128 6.09 22.70 1.37
CA LEU A 128 6.45 21.64 2.33
C LEU A 128 7.90 21.78 2.81
N GLU A 129 8.83 22.11 1.90
CA GLU A 129 10.23 22.34 2.25
C GLU A 129 10.40 23.57 3.14
N ARG A 130 9.70 24.68 2.86
CA ARG A 130 9.66 25.87 3.73
C ARG A 130 9.08 25.58 5.12
N GLN A 131 8.17 24.61 5.23
CA GLN A 131 7.64 24.12 6.51
C GLN A 131 8.58 23.14 7.23
N GLY A 132 9.78 22.89 6.71
CA GLY A 132 10.77 21.98 7.30
C GLY A 132 10.52 20.50 7.00
N LYS A 133 9.55 20.17 6.14
CA LYS A 133 9.17 18.78 5.77
C LYS A 133 9.99 18.29 4.58
N THR A 134 11.31 18.40 4.65
CA THR A 134 12.22 18.16 3.53
C THR A 134 12.10 16.74 2.97
N LEU A 135 11.97 15.72 3.83
CA LEU A 135 11.78 14.33 3.37
C LEU A 135 10.48 14.12 2.61
N TRP A 136 9.37 14.74 3.06
CA TRP A 136 8.08 14.69 2.37
C TRP A 136 8.15 15.41 1.03
N ALA A 137 8.77 16.59 0.99
CA ALA A 137 8.95 17.35 -0.23
C ALA A 137 9.80 16.58 -1.26
N ALA A 138 10.92 15.99 -0.82
CA ALA A 138 11.83 15.27 -1.70
C ALA A 138 11.20 14.00 -2.30
N PHE A 139 10.62 13.13 -1.46
CA PHE A 139 9.91 11.95 -1.97
C PHE A 139 8.69 12.35 -2.80
N GLY A 140 7.88 13.28 -2.29
CA GLY A 140 6.66 13.72 -2.96
C GLY A 140 6.93 14.24 -4.36
N ARG A 141 7.94 15.11 -4.52
CA ARG A 141 8.31 15.68 -5.81
C ARG A 141 8.71 14.60 -6.83
N GLU A 142 9.53 13.65 -6.44
CA GLU A 142 9.99 12.59 -7.35
C GLU A 142 8.87 11.59 -7.67
N ILE A 143 8.07 11.19 -6.67
CA ILE A 143 6.91 10.33 -6.86
C ILE A 143 5.90 10.98 -7.80
N GLU A 144 5.66 12.29 -7.67
CA GLU A 144 4.70 12.99 -8.50
C GLU A 144 5.15 13.07 -9.97
N LYS A 145 6.44 13.34 -10.22
CA LYS A 145 7.02 13.25 -11.56
C LYS A 145 6.82 11.86 -12.17
N ILE A 146 7.08 10.81 -11.40
CA ILE A 146 6.91 9.43 -11.86
C ILE A 146 5.43 9.14 -12.14
N LYS A 147 4.53 9.55 -11.26
CA LYS A 147 3.09 9.40 -11.45
C LYS A 147 2.64 10.11 -12.73
N ILE A 148 3.17 11.32 -13.00
CA ILE A 148 2.89 12.03 -14.24
C ILE A 148 3.35 11.21 -15.45
N GLU A 149 4.63 10.85 -15.48
CA GLU A 149 5.27 10.14 -16.59
C GLU A 149 4.65 8.75 -16.86
N GLN A 150 4.37 7.98 -15.81
CA GLN A 150 4.03 6.56 -15.91
C GLN A 150 2.53 6.30 -16.04
N ILE A 151 1.68 7.16 -15.47
CA ILE A 151 0.25 6.92 -15.46
C ILE A 151 -0.59 8.13 -15.89
N TRP A 152 -0.33 9.34 -15.39
CA TRP A 152 -1.19 10.49 -15.66
C TRP A 152 -1.16 10.91 -17.14
N SER A 153 0.03 11.02 -17.75
CA SER A 153 0.16 11.45 -19.15
C SER A 153 -0.54 10.52 -20.14
N ARG A 154 -0.77 9.26 -19.77
CA ARG A 154 -1.41 8.25 -20.63
C ARG A 154 -2.89 8.02 -20.29
N TYR A 155 -3.24 8.02 -19.01
CA TYR A 155 -4.56 7.63 -18.54
C TYR A 155 -5.36 8.79 -17.95
N GLY A 156 -4.75 9.96 -17.69
CA GLY A 156 -5.42 11.03 -16.95
C GLY A 156 -5.91 10.52 -15.60
N GLN A 157 -7.20 10.72 -15.29
CA GLN A 157 -7.84 10.16 -14.09
C GLN A 157 -8.40 8.74 -14.30
N GLU A 158 -8.18 8.10 -15.45
CA GLU A 158 -8.75 6.80 -15.80
C GLU A 158 -7.88 5.63 -15.34
N PHE A 159 -7.61 5.57 -14.04
CA PHE A 159 -6.89 4.48 -13.39
C PHE A 159 -7.45 4.25 -11.99
N TRP A 160 -7.13 3.12 -11.37
CA TRP A 160 -7.41 2.87 -9.96
C TRP A 160 -6.19 3.22 -9.11
N HIS A 161 -6.37 3.74 -7.91
CA HIS A 161 -5.27 3.94 -6.96
C HIS A 161 -5.49 3.17 -5.68
N LEU A 162 -4.56 2.27 -5.36
CA LEU A 162 -4.46 1.62 -4.06
C LEU A 162 -3.63 2.51 -3.14
N GLY A 163 -4.30 3.22 -2.23
CA GLY A 163 -3.66 4.23 -1.38
C GLY A 163 -2.96 3.61 -0.17
N LEU A 164 -3.67 2.79 0.60
CA LEU A 164 -3.13 2.13 1.80
C LEU A 164 -3.55 0.65 1.81
N LEU A 165 -2.70 -0.21 2.33
CA LEU A 165 -2.98 -1.62 2.62
C LEU A 165 -2.32 -1.97 3.95
N GLY A 166 -3.08 -2.63 4.83
CA GLY A 166 -2.57 -3.03 6.13
C GLY A 166 -3.19 -4.31 6.64
N ARG A 167 -2.48 -4.95 7.56
CA ARG A 167 -2.98 -6.01 8.41
C ARG A 167 -2.85 -5.57 9.85
N ASP A 168 -3.81 -5.93 10.69
CA ASP A 168 -3.71 -5.60 12.12
C ASP A 168 -2.70 -6.55 12.80
N PRO A 169 -1.53 -6.07 13.25
CA PRO A 169 -0.54 -6.93 13.89
C PRO A 169 -0.99 -7.42 15.28
N ARG A 170 -2.05 -6.83 15.85
CA ARG A 170 -2.62 -7.22 17.15
C ARG A 170 -3.61 -8.37 17.04
N LYS A 171 -4.07 -8.69 15.83
CA LYS A 171 -5.02 -9.77 15.57
C LYS A 171 -4.30 -10.97 14.93
N PRO A 172 -4.76 -12.21 15.19
CA PRO A 172 -4.30 -13.35 14.44
C PRO A 172 -4.50 -13.17 12.93
N ALA A 173 -3.55 -13.68 12.16
CA ALA A 173 -3.63 -13.64 10.71
C ALA A 173 -4.84 -14.45 10.22
N VAL A 174 -5.81 -13.80 9.57
CA VAL A 174 -6.87 -14.50 8.85
C VAL A 174 -6.36 -14.88 7.46
N ALA A 175 -6.36 -16.17 7.14
CA ALA A 175 -5.94 -16.67 5.85
C ALA A 175 -6.78 -16.06 4.72
N GLY A 176 -6.14 -15.60 3.65
CA GLY A 176 -6.82 -14.99 2.50
C GLY A 176 -7.34 -13.56 2.70
N ALA A 177 -7.23 -12.96 3.89
CA ALA A 177 -7.77 -11.61 4.14
C ALA A 177 -7.18 -10.52 3.22
N VAL A 178 -5.87 -10.55 2.98
CA VAL A 178 -5.21 -9.62 2.03
C VAL A 178 -5.74 -9.83 0.61
N ARG A 179 -5.86 -11.09 0.16
CA ARG A 179 -6.43 -11.41 -1.16
C ARG A 179 -7.89 -10.95 -1.26
N ALA A 180 -8.67 -11.06 -0.18
CA ALA A 180 -10.06 -10.66 -0.15
C ALA A 180 -10.26 -9.16 -0.37
N VAL A 181 -9.39 -8.30 0.17
CA VAL A 181 -9.46 -6.83 -0.01
C VAL A 181 -8.76 -6.31 -1.28
N LEU A 182 -8.02 -7.16 -1.99
CA LEU A 182 -7.31 -6.79 -3.22
C LEU A 182 -7.97 -7.36 -4.48
N GLN A 183 -8.25 -8.67 -4.52
CA GLN A 183 -8.63 -9.38 -5.74
C GLN A 183 -9.91 -8.82 -6.41
N PRO A 184 -10.98 -8.46 -5.68
CA PRO A 184 -12.19 -7.93 -6.32
C PRO A 184 -11.92 -6.67 -7.16
N PHE A 185 -11.06 -5.77 -6.67
CA PHE A 185 -10.76 -4.51 -7.36
C PHE A 185 -9.70 -4.68 -8.45
N ILE A 186 -8.80 -5.67 -8.31
CA ILE A 186 -7.92 -6.11 -9.39
C ILE A 186 -8.75 -6.66 -10.56
N ASP A 187 -9.69 -7.55 -10.27
CA ASP A 187 -10.56 -8.15 -11.28
C ASP A 187 -11.43 -7.08 -11.95
N GLN A 188 -11.93 -6.13 -11.18
CA GLN A 188 -12.72 -5.01 -11.69
C GLN A 188 -11.89 -4.10 -12.60
N ALA A 189 -10.71 -3.65 -12.17
CA ALA A 189 -9.82 -2.82 -12.98
C ALA A 189 -9.42 -3.53 -14.29
N ALA A 190 -9.17 -4.85 -14.22
CA ALA A 190 -8.89 -5.66 -15.40
C ALA A 190 -10.09 -5.72 -16.37
N ALA A 191 -11.31 -5.90 -15.86
CA ALA A 191 -12.53 -5.91 -16.66
C ALA A 191 -12.82 -4.55 -17.32
N GLU A 192 -12.47 -3.45 -16.64
CA GLU A 192 -12.60 -2.08 -17.13
C GLU A 192 -11.45 -1.67 -18.06
N GLY A 193 -10.42 -2.51 -18.20
CA GLY A 193 -9.21 -2.19 -18.97
C GLY A 193 -8.42 -1.01 -18.39
N LYS A 194 -8.47 -0.81 -17.06
CA LYS A 194 -7.81 0.29 -16.35
C LYS A 194 -6.62 -0.20 -15.54
N PRO A 195 -5.49 0.55 -15.51
CA PRO A 195 -4.35 0.20 -14.68
C PRO A 195 -4.60 0.55 -13.20
N ILE A 196 -3.76 -0.02 -12.33
CA ILE A 196 -3.75 0.31 -10.89
C ILE A 196 -2.39 0.88 -10.48
N TRP A 197 -2.39 2.07 -9.90
CA TRP A 197 -1.21 2.72 -9.32
C TRP A 197 -1.12 2.48 -7.81
N LEU A 198 0.10 2.33 -7.30
CA LEU A 198 0.40 2.45 -5.88
C LEU A 198 1.85 2.90 -5.65
N VAL A 199 2.12 3.36 -4.43
CA VAL A 199 3.47 3.56 -3.91
C VAL A 199 3.60 2.84 -2.58
N THR A 200 4.71 2.17 -2.34
CA THR A 200 4.98 1.52 -1.04
C THR A 200 6.38 1.81 -0.54
N THR A 201 6.53 1.86 0.78
CA THR A 201 7.80 2.06 1.49
C THR A 201 8.30 0.79 2.19
N ASN A 202 7.60 -0.33 2.01
CA ASN A 202 7.86 -1.59 2.71
C ASN A 202 8.20 -2.69 1.68
N GLU A 203 9.39 -3.27 1.80
CA GLU A 203 9.87 -4.34 0.92
C GLU A 203 8.98 -5.59 0.95
N HIS A 204 8.48 -5.96 2.13
CA HIS A 204 7.55 -7.08 2.24
C HIS A 204 6.23 -6.78 1.53
N ALA A 205 5.73 -5.56 1.62
CA ALA A 205 4.53 -5.15 0.88
C ALA A 205 4.78 -5.13 -0.64
N ARG A 206 5.94 -4.63 -1.09
CA ARG A 206 6.38 -4.71 -2.49
C ARG A 206 6.30 -6.14 -3.01
N ASP A 207 6.82 -7.11 -2.27
CA ASP A 207 6.85 -8.51 -2.71
C ASP A 207 5.45 -9.13 -2.78
N ILE A 208 4.54 -8.72 -1.90
CA ILE A 208 3.11 -9.06 -2.01
C ILE A 208 2.54 -8.49 -3.32
N TYR A 209 2.78 -7.21 -3.63
CA TYR A 209 2.26 -6.61 -4.87
C TYR A 209 2.84 -7.27 -6.12
N LEU A 210 4.13 -7.61 -6.11
CA LEU A 210 4.76 -8.38 -7.19
C LEU A 210 4.07 -9.73 -7.39
N HIS A 211 3.70 -10.43 -6.32
CA HIS A 211 2.94 -11.69 -6.40
C HIS A 211 1.56 -11.51 -7.06
N PHE A 212 0.91 -10.36 -6.88
CA PHE A 212 -0.35 -10.03 -7.56
C PHE A 212 -0.17 -9.47 -8.99
N GLY A 213 1.07 -9.35 -9.48
CA GLY A 213 1.38 -8.95 -10.85
C GLY A 213 1.66 -7.47 -11.05
N TRP A 214 1.73 -6.66 -9.98
CA TRP A 214 2.26 -5.30 -10.12
C TRP A 214 3.71 -5.34 -10.59
N GLN A 215 4.11 -4.30 -11.31
CA GLN A 215 5.47 -4.09 -11.77
C GLN A 215 6.05 -2.86 -11.08
N VAL A 216 7.29 -2.94 -10.61
CA VAL A 216 8.03 -1.75 -10.17
C VAL A 216 8.40 -0.94 -11.40
N VAL A 217 7.89 0.29 -11.50
CA VAL A 217 8.21 1.20 -12.62
C VAL A 217 9.37 2.14 -12.28
N ARG A 218 9.51 2.52 -11.01
CA ARG A 218 10.67 3.24 -10.50
C ARG A 218 10.83 3.05 -9.00
N MET A 219 12.07 3.11 -8.53
CA MET A 219 12.42 3.20 -7.12
C MET A 219 12.98 4.59 -6.84
N VAL A 220 12.40 5.29 -5.87
CA VAL A 220 12.92 6.58 -5.37
C VAL A 220 13.69 6.28 -4.10
N THR A 221 14.93 6.76 -4.00
CA THR A 221 15.75 6.58 -2.78
C THR A 221 16.24 7.93 -2.28
N TYR A 222 16.08 8.17 -0.99
CA TYR A 222 16.53 9.39 -0.33
C TYR A 222 17.02 9.07 1.09
N HIS A 223 18.24 9.50 1.44
CA HIS A 223 18.92 9.18 2.71
C HIS A 223 18.83 7.72 3.17
N GLY A 224 18.96 6.76 2.23
CA GLY A 224 18.93 5.33 2.54
C GLY A 224 17.52 4.74 2.72
N HIS A 225 16.47 5.52 2.50
CA HIS A 225 15.08 5.05 2.46
C HIS A 225 14.59 4.95 1.03
N SER A 226 13.86 3.88 0.72
CA SER A 226 13.36 3.62 -0.62
C SER A 226 11.84 3.56 -0.65
N GLN A 227 11.27 4.06 -1.75
CA GLN A 227 9.87 3.87 -2.12
C GLN A 227 9.79 3.25 -3.51
N TRP A 228 8.87 2.31 -3.68
CA TRP A 228 8.60 1.64 -4.94
C TRP A 228 7.30 2.19 -5.52
N CYS A 229 7.42 2.86 -6.66
CA CYS A 229 6.30 3.23 -7.51
C CYS A 229 5.95 2.02 -8.37
N MET A 230 4.69 1.57 -8.31
CA MET A 230 4.28 0.31 -8.96
C MET A 230 2.99 0.49 -9.77
N ILE A 231 2.92 -0.22 -10.90
CA ILE A 231 1.72 -0.27 -11.76
C ILE A 231 1.33 -1.72 -12.01
N LEU A 232 0.05 -2.02 -11.85
CA LEU A 232 -0.59 -3.21 -12.43
C LEU A 232 -1.29 -2.78 -13.72
N TYR A 233 -0.77 -3.22 -14.86
CA TYR A 233 -1.41 -2.96 -16.14
C TYR A 233 -2.60 -3.91 -16.34
N PRO A 234 -3.67 -3.46 -17.00
CA PRO A 234 -4.75 -4.36 -17.39
C PRO A 234 -4.20 -5.45 -18.32
N PRO A 235 -4.81 -6.65 -18.34
CA PRO A 235 -4.44 -7.69 -19.28
C PRO A 235 -4.48 -7.14 -20.71
N SER A 236 -3.49 -7.48 -21.53
CA SER A 236 -3.55 -7.14 -22.95
C SER A 236 -4.80 -7.79 -23.55
N PRO A 237 -5.60 -7.07 -24.36
CA PRO A 237 -6.71 -7.71 -25.05
C PRO A 237 -6.15 -8.88 -25.85
N SER A 238 -6.61 -10.10 -25.54
CA SER A 238 -6.24 -11.27 -26.31
C SER A 238 -6.54 -10.95 -27.77
N LYS A 239 -5.53 -11.02 -28.65
CA LYS A 239 -5.80 -10.98 -30.09
C LYS A 239 -6.80 -12.09 -30.36
N ALA A 240 -8.03 -11.73 -30.68
CA ALA A 240 -9.02 -12.69 -31.13
C ALA A 240 -8.43 -13.39 -32.36
N CYS A 241 -8.19 -14.70 -32.26
CA CYS A 241 -7.89 -15.55 -33.40
C CYS A 241 -9.15 -15.76 -34.24
#